data_AF-A0A6N9J2B0-F1
#
_entry.id   AF-A0A6N9J2B0-F1
#
_cell.length_a   1.000
_cell.length_b   1.000
_cell.length_c   1.000
_cell.angle_alpha   90.00
_cell.angle_beta   90.00
_cell.angle_gamma   90.00
#
_symmetry.space_group_name_H-M   'P 1'
#
loop_
_entity.id
_entity.type
_entity.pdbx_description
1 polymer ?
#
loop_
_entity_poly.entity_id
_entity_poly.type
_entity_poly.pdbx_seq_one_letter_code
_entity_poly.pdbx_strand_id
1 'polypeptide(L)'
;MTFFAKLHPLIVHFPVALLTSGVVFEIYGSFKKDEVVETAGRFNTRLGFWCLFPVLIVGFLGMLSLENTEKFKDFLSGHLRFAFLTTGTFIIAMVFSRYFRSPVGRGIYFLVLVAGLVCVLGTGYYGGELVHRFGVSTAQ
;
A
#
# COMPACT_ATOMS: atom_id res chain seq x y z
N MET A 1 -11.59 -10.21 -21.01
CA MET A 1 -10.54 -10.49 -20.00
C MET A 1 -10.38 -9.38 -18.96
N THR A 2 -11.31 -8.43 -18.80
CA THR A 2 -11.17 -7.26 -17.90
C THR A 2 -11.65 -7.47 -16.46
N PHE A 3 -11.99 -8.71 -16.08
CA PHE A 3 -12.50 -9.04 -14.74
C PHE A 3 -11.55 -8.61 -13.64
N PHE A 4 -10.26 -8.96 -13.74
CA PHE A 4 -9.26 -8.59 -12.74
C PHE A 4 -9.00 -7.08 -12.70
N ALA A 5 -9.08 -6.39 -13.85
CA ALA A 5 -8.98 -4.93 -13.90
C ALA A 5 -10.13 -4.26 -13.14
N LYS A 6 -11.35 -4.81 -13.18
CA LYS A 6 -12.51 -4.36 -12.39
C LYS A 6 -12.42 -4.75 -10.92
N LEU A 7 -11.89 -5.94 -10.63
CA LEU A 7 -11.76 -6.45 -9.28
C LEU A 7 -10.69 -5.70 -8.48
N HIS A 8 -9.57 -5.31 -9.10
CA HIS A 8 -8.46 -4.67 -8.39
C HIS A 8 -8.86 -3.40 -7.62
N PRO A 9 -9.54 -2.39 -8.23
CA PRO A 9 -10.01 -1.22 -7.50
C PRO A 9 -11.00 -1.54 -6.37
N LEU A 10 -11.77 -2.64 -6.47
CA LEU A 10 -12.68 -3.05 -5.40
C LEU A 10 -11.90 -3.46 -4.15
N ILE A 11 -10.87 -4.29 -4.32
CA ILE A 11 -10.17 -4.92 -3.19
C ILE A 11 -8.98 -4.09 -2.66
N VAL A 12 -8.43 -3.16 -3.45
CA VAL A 12 -7.26 -2.34 -3.06
C VAL A 12 -7.54 -1.40 -1.88
N HIS A 13 -8.80 -0.99 -1.68
CA HIS A 13 -9.18 -0.12 -0.56
C HIS A 13 -8.84 -0.74 0.80
N PHE A 14 -8.89 -2.07 0.91
CA PHE A 14 -8.66 -2.77 2.16
C PHE A 14 -7.21 -2.64 2.66
N PRO A 15 -6.17 -3.07 1.91
CA PRO A 15 -4.78 -2.83 2.35
C PRO A 15 -4.45 -1.34 2.43
N VAL A 16 -5.00 -0.47 1.56
CA VAL A 16 -4.75 0.98 1.64
C VAL A 16 -5.24 1.55 2.98
N ALA A 17 -6.48 1.26 3.38
CA ALA A 17 -7.03 1.73 4.64
C ALA A 17 -6.30 1.14 5.85
N LEU A 18 -5.99 -0.17 5.82
CA LEU A 18 -5.29 -0.85 6.91
C LEU A 18 -3.85 -0.34 7.09
N LEU A 19 -3.07 -0.24 6.01
CA LEU A 19 -1.70 0.27 6.10
C LEU A 19 -1.67 1.74 6.52
N THR A 20 -2.58 2.56 5.98
CA THR A 20 -2.66 4.00 6.32
C THR A 20 -3.03 4.19 7.79
N SER A 21 -4.14 3.59 8.24
CA SER A 21 -4.56 3.69 9.64
C SER A 21 -3.59 3.01 10.59
N GLY A 22 -2.98 1.89 10.19
CA GLY A 22 -1.98 1.17 10.96
C GLY A 22 -0.78 2.04 11.30
N VAL A 23 -0.17 2.67 10.29
CA VAL A 23 0.95 3.59 10.50
C VAL A 23 0.56 4.77 11.38
N VAL A 24 -0.60 5.39 11.13
CA VAL A 24 -1.07 6.54 11.92
C VAL A 24 -1.28 6.17 13.38
N PHE A 25 -1.91 5.03 13.66
CA PHE A 25 -2.16 4.55 15.01
C PHE A 25 -0.87 4.10 15.72
N GLU A 26 0.07 3.47 15.04
CA GLU A 26 1.37 3.14 15.64
C GLU A 26 2.16 4.39 16.03
N ILE A 27 2.21 5.41 15.16
CA ILE A 27 2.90 6.67 15.45
C ILE A 27 2.20 7.39 16.60
N TYR A 28 0.87 7.54 16.53
CA TYR A 28 0.09 8.20 17.58
C TYR A 28 0.20 7.48 18.91
N GLY A 29 0.00 6.15 18.93
CA GLY A 29 0.05 5.33 20.14
C GLY A 29 1.43 5.37 20.78
N SER A 30 2.50 5.28 19.98
CA SER A 30 3.88 5.42 20.46
C SER A 30 4.16 6.80 21.05
N PHE A 31 3.72 7.87 20.38
CA PHE A 31 3.94 9.25 20.83
C PHE A 31 3.14 9.59 22.11
N LYS A 32 1.89 9.12 22.19
CA LYS A 32 1.00 9.33 23.34
C LYS A 32 1.19 8.30 24.46
N LYS A 33 2.03 7.29 24.24
CA LYS A 33 2.20 6.13 25.13
C LYS A 33 0.86 5.42 25.39
N ASP A 34 0.01 5.36 24.37
CA ASP A 34 -1.27 4.66 24.38
C ASP A 34 -1.08 3.26 23.78
N GLU A 35 -0.98 2.26 24.65
CA GLU A 35 -0.71 0.88 24.25
C GLU A 35 -1.86 0.25 23.45
N VAL A 36 -3.11 0.69 23.69
CA VAL A 36 -4.29 0.18 22.99
C VAL A 36 -4.24 0.64 21.53
N VAL A 37 -4.01 1.94 21.31
CA VAL A 37 -3.93 2.49 19.95
C VAL A 37 -2.68 1.97 19.23
N GLU A 38 -1.53 1.87 19.90
CA GLU A 38 -0.32 1.31 19.29
C GLU A 38 -0.52 -0.17 18.89
N THR A 39 -1.24 -0.95 19.70
CA THR A 39 -1.56 -2.35 19.39
C THR A 39 -2.53 -2.48 18.21
N ALA A 40 -3.56 -1.64 18.17
CA ALA A 40 -4.48 -1.58 17.02
C ALA A 40 -3.72 -1.21 15.73
N GLY A 41 -2.79 -0.25 15.83
CA GLY A 41 -1.93 0.12 14.72
C GLY A 41 -1.10 -1.04 14.20
N ARG A 42 -0.37 -1.74 15.09
CA ARG A 42 0.42 -2.92 14.72
C ARG A 42 -0.41 -4.03 14.08
N PHE A 43 -1.62 -4.24 14.58
CA PHE A 43 -2.55 -5.21 14.00
C PHE A 43 -2.92 -4.82 12.56
N ASN A 44 -3.35 -3.57 12.37
CA ASN A 44 -3.73 -3.04 11.05
C ASN A 44 -2.57 -3.09 10.06
N THR A 45 -1.37 -2.67 10.46
CA THR A 45 -0.18 -2.71 9.61
C THR A 45 0.13 -4.14 9.15
N ARG A 46 0.08 -5.13 10.06
CA ARG A 46 0.36 -6.54 9.74
C ARG A 46 -0.73 -7.16 8.87
N LEU A 47 -2.00 -6.91 9.16
CA LEU A 47 -3.10 -7.42 8.35
C LEU A 47 -3.06 -6.79 6.96
N GLY A 48 -2.89 -5.46 6.88
CA GLY A 48 -2.71 -4.73 5.62
C GLY A 48 -1.52 -5.24 4.81
N PHE A 49 -0.42 -5.59 5.49
CA PHE A 49 0.74 -6.20 4.87
C PHE A 49 0.39 -7.54 4.20
N TRP A 50 -0.38 -8.41 4.84
CA TRP A 50 -0.79 -9.67 4.21
C TRP A 50 -1.81 -9.45 3.09
N CYS A 51 -2.70 -8.47 3.24
CA CYS A 51 -3.69 -8.12 2.22
C CYS A 51 -3.07 -7.49 0.95
N LEU A 52 -1.84 -6.98 0.99
CA LEU A 52 -1.20 -6.41 -0.21
C LEU A 52 -0.98 -7.47 -1.29
N PHE A 53 -0.60 -8.71 -0.92
CA PHE A 53 -0.21 -9.74 -1.88
C PHE A 53 -1.33 -10.18 -2.82
N PRO A 54 -2.54 -10.53 -2.35
CA PRO A 54 -3.64 -10.85 -3.26
C PRO A 54 -3.99 -9.65 -4.15
N VAL A 55 -3.91 -8.42 -3.64
CA VAL A 55 -4.18 -7.21 -4.43
C VAL A 55 -3.12 -6.98 -5.52
N LEU A 56 -1.84 -7.23 -5.24
CA LEU A 56 -0.77 -7.20 -6.23
C LEU A 56 -1.00 -8.22 -7.34
N ILE A 57 -1.38 -9.45 -6.98
CA ILE A 57 -1.65 -10.52 -7.96
C ILE A 57 -2.82 -10.11 -8.86
N VAL A 58 -3.94 -9.68 -8.27
CA VAL A 58 -5.12 -9.24 -9.02
C VAL A 58 -4.81 -8.00 -9.88
N GLY A 59 -4.02 -7.05 -9.36
CA GLY A 59 -3.60 -5.88 -10.11
C GLY A 59 -2.71 -6.22 -11.31
N PHE A 60 -1.76 -7.14 -11.13
CA PHE A 60 -0.91 -7.63 -12.20
C PHE A 60 -1.70 -8.36 -13.28
N LEU A 61 -2.62 -9.27 -12.89
CA LEU A 61 -3.53 -9.93 -13.83
C LEU A 61 -4.44 -8.93 -14.55
N GLY A 62 -4.91 -7.90 -13.86
CA GLY A 62 -5.67 -6.81 -14.45
C GLY A 62 -4.86 -6.03 -15.49
N MET A 63 -3.60 -5.74 -15.20
CA MET A 63 -2.69 -5.04 -16.11
C MET A 63 -2.45 -5.80 -17.41
N LEU A 64 -2.24 -7.11 -17.34
CA LEU A 64 -2.04 -7.97 -18.53
C LEU A 64 -3.27 -7.98 -19.45
N SER A 65 -4.45 -7.58 -18.95
CA SER A 65 -5.67 -7.49 -19.73
C SER A 65 -5.94 -6.12 -20.34
N LEU A 66 -5.06 -5.13 -20.11
CA LEU A 66 -5.23 -3.76 -20.62
C LEU A 66 -4.72 -3.64 -22.05
N GLU A 67 -5.52 -3.03 -22.91
CA GLU A 67 -5.15 -2.65 -24.27
C GLU A 67 -4.89 -1.13 -24.33
N ASN A 68 -4.14 -0.67 -25.35
CA ASN A 68 -3.86 0.76 -25.60
C ASN A 68 -3.29 1.53 -24.39
N THR A 69 -2.36 0.92 -23.66
CA THR A 69 -1.74 1.51 -22.45
C THR A 69 -0.88 2.74 -22.71
N GLU A 70 -0.50 3.02 -23.96
CA GLU A 70 0.28 4.19 -24.39
C GLU A 70 -0.28 5.51 -23.81
N LYS A 71 -1.62 5.67 -23.80
CA LYS A 71 -2.30 6.90 -23.36
C LYS A 71 -2.09 7.24 -21.87
N PHE A 72 -1.82 6.23 -21.05
CA PHE A 72 -1.71 6.37 -19.59
C PHE A 72 -0.45 5.69 -19.02
N LYS A 73 0.53 5.41 -19.89
CA LYS A 73 1.75 4.66 -19.56
C LYS A 73 2.53 5.27 -18.41
N ASP A 74 2.65 6.60 -18.37
CA ASP A 74 3.39 7.30 -17.31
C ASP A 74 2.70 7.15 -15.94
N PHE A 75 1.36 7.23 -15.91
CA PHE A 75 0.58 7.03 -14.69
C PHE A 75 0.60 5.57 -14.25
N LEU A 76 0.53 4.62 -15.19
CA LEU A 76 0.65 3.20 -14.91
C LEU A 76 2.04 2.86 -14.34
N SER A 77 3.09 3.42 -14.92
CA SER A 77 4.46 3.28 -14.43
C SER A 77 4.62 3.88 -13.04
N GLY A 78 4.06 5.07 -12.79
CA GLY A 78 4.01 5.71 -11.47
C GLY A 78 3.32 4.82 -10.44
N HIS A 79 2.12 4.33 -10.76
CA HIS A 79 1.36 3.42 -9.88
C HIS A 79 2.16 2.16 -9.56
N LEU A 80 2.76 1.50 -10.55
CA LEU A 80 3.62 0.33 -10.35
C LEU A 80 4.81 0.63 -9.45
N ARG A 81 5.53 1.73 -9.73
CA ARG A 81 6.72 2.11 -8.98
C ARG A 81 6.38 2.32 -7.51
N PHE A 82 5.30 3.04 -7.22
CA PHE A 82 4.82 3.24 -5.86
C PHE A 82 4.28 1.95 -5.23
N ALA A 83 3.63 1.06 -5.97
CA ALA A 83 3.17 -0.23 -5.46
C ALA A 83 4.35 -1.13 -5.02
N PHE A 84 5.44 -1.16 -5.80
CA PHE A 84 6.65 -1.90 -5.42
C PHE A 84 7.37 -1.24 -4.24
N LEU A 85 7.48 0.09 -4.21
CA LEU A 85 8.07 0.81 -3.08
C LEU A 85 7.25 0.61 -1.80
N THR A 86 5.93 0.64 -1.88
CA THR A 86 5.01 0.29 -0.78
C THR A 86 5.31 -1.10 -0.27
N THR A 87 5.35 -2.09 -1.15
CA THR A 87 5.62 -3.48 -0.77
C THR A 87 6.98 -3.62 -0.10
N GLY A 88 8.04 -3.07 -0.72
CA GLY A 88 9.40 -3.13 -0.19
C GLY A 88 9.55 -2.46 1.17
N THR A 89 8.98 -1.26 1.34
CA THR A 89 9.02 -0.53 2.62
C THR A 89 8.31 -1.30 3.73
N PHE A 90 7.11 -1.86 3.49
CA PHE A 90 6.43 -2.66 4.50
C PHE A 90 7.11 -4.01 4.78
N ILE A 91 7.76 -4.66 3.80
CA ILE A 91 8.63 -5.82 4.05
C ILE A 91 9.76 -5.43 5.00
N ILE A 92 10.47 -4.33 4.73
CA ILE A 92 11.54 -3.83 5.58
C ILE A 92 11.01 -3.52 6.98
N ALA A 93 9.84 -2.87 7.09
CA ALA A 93 9.21 -2.59 8.38
C ALA A 93 8.92 -3.88 9.16
N MET A 94 8.41 -4.94 8.52
CA MET A 94 8.16 -6.23 9.17
C MET A 94 9.45 -6.89 9.66
N VAL A 95 10.53 -6.83 8.86
CA VAL A 95 11.85 -7.33 9.25
C VAL A 95 12.40 -6.56 10.45
N PHE A 96 12.36 -5.22 10.42
CA PHE A 96 12.83 -4.39 11.51
C PHE A 96 12.04 -4.61 12.81
N SER A 97 10.71 -4.68 12.70
CA SER A 97 9.83 -5.01 13.83
C SER A 97 10.17 -6.36 14.48
N ARG A 98 10.56 -7.36 13.67
CA ARG A 98 10.81 -8.73 14.14
C ARG A 98 12.20 -8.96 14.70
N TYR A 99 13.23 -8.35 14.11
CA TYR A 99 14.64 -8.68 14.37
C TYR A 99 15.43 -7.57 15.07
N PHE A 100 14.99 -6.31 14.99
CA PHE A 100 15.78 -5.17 15.49
C PHE A 100 15.03 -4.40 16.60
N ARG A 101 15.07 -4.94 17.82
CA ARG A 101 14.39 -4.37 19.01
C ARG A 101 15.18 -3.29 19.76
N SER A 102 16.34 -2.89 19.26
CA SER A 102 17.12 -1.80 19.86
C SER A 102 16.39 -0.45 19.67
N PRO A 103 16.71 0.59 20.49
CA PRO A 103 16.15 1.93 20.30
C PRO A 103 16.40 2.49 18.89
N VAL A 104 17.59 2.23 18.33
CA VAL A 104 17.94 2.59 16.95
C VAL A 104 17.07 1.83 15.94
N GLY A 105 16.90 0.52 16.15
CA GLY A 105 16.02 -0.31 15.31
C GLY A 105 14.57 0.17 15.31
N ARG A 106 14.06 0.60 16.49
CA ARG A 106 12.74 1.21 16.62
C ARG A 106 12.64 2.55 15.87
N GLY A 107 13.67 3.38 15.92
CA GLY A 107 13.73 4.62 15.14
C GLY A 107 13.65 4.37 13.63
N ILE A 108 14.47 3.44 13.13
CA ILE A 108 14.47 3.04 11.71
C ILE A 108 13.12 2.45 11.31
N TYR A 109 12.52 1.60 12.17
CA TYR A 109 11.18 1.06 11.94
C TYR A 109 10.14 2.15 11.67
N PHE A 110 10.06 3.18 12.53
CA PHE A 110 9.12 4.28 12.33
C PHE A 110 9.43 5.12 11.09
N LEU A 111 10.71 5.36 10.78
CA LEU A 111 11.09 6.04 9.54
C LEU A 111 10.62 5.27 8.30
N VAL A 112 10.79 3.94 8.31
CA VAL A 112 10.34 3.07 7.22
C VAL A 112 8.81 3.02 7.14
N LEU A 113 8.09 3.05 8.28
CA LEU A 113 6.62 3.16 8.28
C LEU A 113 6.14 4.46 7.65
N VAL A 114 6.77 5.60 7.96
CA VAL A 114 6.43 6.89 7.36
C VAL A 114 6.71 6.88 5.86
N ALA A 115 7.86 6.33 5.44
CA ALA A 115 8.16 6.15 4.03
C ALA A 115 7.12 5.26 3.32
N GLY A 116 6.71 4.16 3.97
CA GLY A 116 5.66 3.27 3.48
C GLY A 116 4.31 3.95 3.36
N LEU A 117 3.93 4.80 4.33
CA LEU A 117 2.72 5.61 4.26
C LEU A 117 2.72 6.54 3.04
N VAL A 118 3.81 7.28 2.82
CA VAL A 118 3.96 8.13 1.63
C VAL A 118 3.83 7.29 0.35
N CYS A 119 4.42 6.08 0.33
CA CYS A 119 4.35 5.20 -0.82
C CYS A 119 2.92 4.67 -1.09
N VAL A 120 2.17 4.31 -0.04
CA VAL A 120 0.76 3.86 -0.16
C VAL A 120 -0.11 4.98 -0.71
N LEU A 121 0.05 6.19 -0.19
CA LEU A 121 -0.69 7.35 -0.68
C LEU A 121 -0.34 7.68 -2.13
N GLY A 122 0.94 7.58 -2.51
CA GLY A 122 1.39 7.71 -3.89
C GLY A 122 0.77 6.63 -4.81
N THR A 123 0.76 5.37 -4.37
CA THR A 123 0.11 4.26 -5.09
C THR A 123 -1.37 4.57 -5.33
N GLY A 124 -2.07 5.05 -4.28
CA GLY A 124 -3.46 5.46 -4.34
C GLY A 124 -3.71 6.65 -5.27
N TYR A 125 -2.85 7.67 -5.26
CA TYR A 125 -2.96 8.83 -6.15
C TYR A 125 -2.87 8.43 -7.63
N TYR A 126 -1.81 7.71 -8.03
CA TYR A 126 -1.66 7.28 -9.43
C TYR A 126 -2.75 6.26 -9.82
N GLY A 127 -3.16 5.38 -8.90
CA GLY A 127 -4.27 4.45 -9.12
C GLY A 127 -5.61 5.16 -9.33
N GLY A 128 -5.87 6.21 -8.54
CA GLY A 128 -7.04 7.06 -8.67
C GLY A 128 -7.06 7.79 -10.02
N GLU A 129 -5.94 8.35 -10.48
CA GLU A 129 -5.84 8.97 -11.81
C GLU A 129 -6.13 7.95 -12.93
N LEU A 130 -5.61 6.73 -12.83
CA LEU A 130 -5.90 5.67 -13.81
C LEU A 130 -7.41 5.38 -13.92
N VAL A 131 -8.10 5.30 -12.78
CA VAL A 131 -9.55 5.01 -12.76
C VAL A 131 -10.38 6.24 -13.17
N HIS A 132 -10.14 7.40 -12.55
CA HIS A 132 -11.01 8.57 -12.69
C HIS A 132 -10.73 9.41 -13.93
N ARG A 133 -9.46 9.55 -14.33
CA ARG A 133 -9.07 10.37 -15.49
C ARG A 133 -9.00 9.57 -16.78
N PHE A 134 -8.47 8.35 -16.70
CA PHE A 134 -8.24 7.50 -17.88
C PHE A 134 -9.28 6.39 -18.06
N GLY A 135 -10.17 6.19 -17.10
CA GLY A 135 -11.22 5.18 -17.19
C GLY A 135 -10.71 3.74 -17.15
N VAL A 136 -9.48 3.51 -16.70
CA VAL A 136 -8.91 2.17 -16.54
C VAL A 136 -9.78 1.43 -15.53
N SER A 137 -10.22 0.21 -15.87
CA SER A 137 -11.23 -0.61 -15.17
C SER A 137 -12.71 -0.25 -15.39
N THR A 138 -13.03 0.91 -15.95
CA THR A 138 -14.44 1.30 -16.17
C THR A 138 -15.05 0.78 -17.47
N ALA A 139 -14.21 0.29 -18.40
CA ALA A 139 -14.58 -0.14 -19.75
C ALA A 139 -15.24 0.98 -20.58
N GLN A 140 -14.63 1.31 -21.71
CA GLN A 140 -15.36 1.64 -22.93
C GLN A 140 -15.27 0.40 -23.84
#